data_AF-F1B0A3-F1
#
_entry.id   AF-F1B0A3-F1
#
_cell.length_a   1.000
_cell.length_b   1.000
_cell.length_c   1.000
_cell.angle_alpha   90.00
_cell.angle_beta   90.00
_cell.angle_gamma   90.00
#
_symmetry.space_group_name_H-M   'P 1'
#
loop_
_entity.id
_entity.type
_entity.pdbx_description
1 polymer ?
#
loop_
_entity_poly.entity_id
_entity_poly.type
_entity_poly.pdbx_seq_one_letter_code
_entity_poly.pdbx_strand_id
1 'polypeptide(L)'
;NQKVGYDIIMDVRKLSGLDKRWPQLKYDYQTGIDEQYLWKKEFLKHGSCGIKRYPQPAYFDLAMNLKDKFDLLSTLRNHGITPGSTYQLDDIEKAIKTVSTK
;
A
#
# COMPACT_ATOMS: atom_id res chain seq x y z
N ASN A 1 21.57 8.35 -17.69
CA ASN A 1 20.55 7.85 -16.74
C ASN A 1 20.64 8.61 -15.44
N GLN A 2 19.61 9.39 -15.10
CA GLN A 2 19.54 10.10 -13.82
C GLN A 2 19.31 9.07 -12.71
N LYS A 3 20.21 8.99 -11.73
CA LYS A 3 19.98 8.15 -10.54
C LYS A 3 18.81 8.77 -9.77
N VAL A 4 17.68 8.06 -9.71
CA VAL A 4 16.54 8.45 -8.90
C VAL A 4 16.87 8.14 -7.44
N GLY A 5 16.83 9.17 -6.58
CA GLY A 5 17.02 9.04 -5.14
C GLY A 5 15.70 8.75 -4.41
N TYR A 6 15.80 8.48 -3.11
CA TYR A 6 14.66 8.44 -2.20
C TYR A 6 14.84 9.54 -1.16
N ASP A 7 13.82 10.40 -1.03
CA ASP A 7 13.81 11.46 -0.03
C ASP A 7 13.17 10.91 1.26
N ILE A 8 13.89 10.98 2.38
CA ILE A 8 13.33 10.54 3.67
C ILE A 8 12.09 11.37 3.99
N ILE A 9 10.99 10.69 4.31
CA ILE A 9 9.72 11.33 4.63
C ILE A 9 9.80 11.82 6.08
N MET A 10 9.75 13.15 6.26
CA MET A 10 9.79 13.78 7.60
C MET A 10 8.43 14.31 8.07
N ASP A 11 7.45 14.41 7.17
CA ASP A 11 6.11 14.86 7.52
C ASP A 11 5.41 13.81 8.40
N VAL A 12 5.14 14.19 9.65
CA VAL A 12 4.55 13.29 10.65
C VAL A 12 3.17 12.76 10.28
N ARG A 13 2.36 13.54 9.53
CA ARG A 13 1.04 13.10 9.07
C ARG A 13 1.18 12.08 7.96
N LYS A 14 2.14 12.28 7.05
CA LYS A 14 2.48 11.34 5.98
C LYS A 14 3.02 10.03 6.57
N LEU A 15 3.92 10.11 7.54
CA LEU A 15 4.47 8.95 8.26
C LEU A 15 3.37 8.12 8.92
N SER A 16 2.54 8.75 9.74
CA SER A 16 1.42 8.07 10.40
C SER A 16 0.41 7.50 9.39
N GLY A 17 0.15 8.25 8.31
CA GLY A 17 -0.75 7.83 7.24
C GLY A 17 -0.25 6.59 6.49
N LEU A 18 1.05 6.55 6.19
CA LEU A 18 1.71 5.42 5.54
C LEU A 18 1.83 4.22 6.47
N ASP A 19 2.27 4.40 7.71
CA ASP A 19 2.40 3.29 8.66
C ASP A 19 1.06 2.57 8.87
N LYS A 20 -0.04 3.33 8.99
CA LYS A 20 -1.39 2.77 9.11
C LYS A 20 -1.83 1.96 7.89
N ARG A 21 -1.42 2.34 6.68
CA ARG A 21 -1.94 1.78 5.41
C ARG A 21 -0.99 0.81 4.72
N TRP A 22 0.30 0.98 4.96
CA TRP A 22 1.42 0.25 4.38
C TRP A 22 2.47 -0.02 5.47
N PRO A 23 2.11 -0.79 6.51
CA PRO A 23 2.98 -1.06 7.64
C PRO A 23 4.21 -1.88 7.21
N GLN A 24 5.32 -1.65 7.91
CA GLN A 24 6.60 -2.29 7.61
C GLN A 24 6.84 -3.51 8.50
N LEU A 25 6.00 -4.54 8.35
CA LEU A 25 5.88 -5.69 9.28
C LEU A 25 7.16 -6.51 9.57
N LYS A 26 8.27 -6.25 8.85
CA LYS A 26 9.58 -6.87 9.10
C LYS A 26 10.42 -6.13 10.16
N TYR A 27 10.00 -4.92 10.53
CA TYR A 27 10.70 -4.04 11.45
C TYR A 27 9.75 -3.64 12.57
N ASP A 28 10.29 -3.31 13.74
CA ASP A 28 9.53 -2.62 14.76
C ASP A 28 9.14 -1.21 14.27
N TYR A 29 8.17 -0.60 14.96
CA TYR A 29 7.63 0.70 14.58
C TYR A 29 8.72 1.78 14.47
N GLN A 30 9.60 1.89 15.47
CA GLN A 30 10.60 2.98 15.51
C GLN A 30 11.60 2.82 14.36
N THR A 31 12.15 1.62 14.18
CA THR A 31 13.04 1.31 13.05
C THR A 31 12.34 1.56 11.71
N GLY A 32 11.06 1.20 11.59
CA GLY A 32 10.27 1.44 10.40
C GLY A 32 10.17 2.93 10.06
N ILE A 33 9.82 3.77 11.04
CA ILE A 33 9.66 5.21 10.83
C ILE A 33 10.99 5.90 10.51
N ASP A 34 12.06 5.55 11.22
CA ASP A 34 13.36 6.21 11.07
C ASP A 34 14.04 5.82 9.76
N GLU A 35 14.04 4.53 9.43
CA GLU A 35 14.82 4.01 8.29
C GLU A 35 14.02 3.88 6.99
N GLN A 36 12.69 3.72 7.09
CA GLN A 36 11.76 3.68 5.95
C GLN A 36 12.14 2.60 4.92
N TYR A 37 12.77 1.51 5.37
CA TYR A 37 13.41 0.51 4.50
C TYR A 37 12.48 -0.06 3.43
N LEU A 38 11.24 -0.41 3.79
CA LEU A 38 10.28 -0.94 2.83
C LEU A 38 9.90 0.14 1.82
N TRP A 39 9.50 1.33 2.29
CA TRP A 39 9.03 2.41 1.42
C TRP A 39 10.12 2.88 0.46
N LYS A 40 11.35 3.01 0.93
CA LYS A 40 12.53 3.31 0.12
C LYS A 40 12.73 2.26 -0.97
N LYS A 41 12.71 0.98 -0.60
CA LYS A 41 12.90 -0.12 -1.55
C LYS A 41 11.82 -0.15 -2.63
N GLU A 42 10.55 -0.02 -2.23
CA GLU A 42 9.41 -0.05 -3.15
C GLU A 42 9.39 1.18 -4.08
N PHE A 43 9.71 2.37 -3.57
CA PHE A 43 9.83 3.55 -4.43
C PHE A 43 10.98 3.41 -5.44
N LEU A 44 12.18 3.05 -4.99
CA LEU A 44 13.33 2.94 -5.89
C LEU A 44 13.16 1.83 -6.94
N LYS A 45 12.52 0.71 -6.58
CA LYS A 45 12.30 -0.42 -7.49
C LYS A 45 11.09 -0.23 -8.41
N HIS A 46 10.00 0.36 -7.92
CA HIS A 46 8.72 0.41 -8.64
C HIS A 46 8.22 1.83 -8.89
N GLY A 47 8.29 2.72 -7.90
CA GLY A 47 7.85 4.12 -8.05
C GLY A 47 8.67 4.92 -9.07
N SER A 48 9.99 4.68 -9.12
CA SER A 48 10.94 5.34 -10.01
C SER A 48 10.62 5.16 -11.50
N CYS A 49 10.01 4.03 -11.87
CA CYS A 49 9.54 3.76 -13.24
C CYS A 49 8.49 4.78 -13.73
N GLY A 50 7.72 5.37 -12.81
CA GLY A 50 6.64 6.31 -13.09
C GLY A 50 6.94 7.76 -12.72
N ILE A 51 8.19 8.08 -12.36
CA ILE A 51 8.54 9.33 -11.66
C ILE A 51 8.15 10.62 -12.39
N LYS A 52 8.12 10.61 -13.73
CA LYS A 52 7.70 11.77 -14.53
C LYS A 52 6.24 12.17 -14.29
N ARG A 53 5.38 11.19 -13.96
CA ARG A 53 3.95 11.40 -13.69
C ARG A 53 3.65 11.41 -12.21
N TYR A 54 4.35 10.57 -11.44
CA TYR A 54 4.16 10.44 -10.00
C TYR A 54 5.50 10.61 -9.29
N PRO A 55 5.88 11.86 -8.97
CA PRO A 55 6.98 12.13 -8.04
C PRO A 55 6.74 11.42 -6.70
N GLN A 56 7.80 11.22 -5.90
CA GLN A 56 7.73 10.40 -4.68
C GLN A 56 6.53 10.71 -3.76
N PRO A 57 6.21 11.98 -3.42
CA PRO A 57 5.05 12.28 -2.59
C PRO A 57 3.73 11.77 -3.21
N ALA A 58 3.55 12.03 -4.51
CA ALA A 58 2.37 11.64 -5.27
C ALA A 58 2.24 10.12 -5.46
N TYR A 59 3.37 9.40 -5.56
CA TYR A 59 3.38 7.93 -5.58
C TYR A 59 2.78 7.36 -4.30
N PHE A 60 3.25 7.84 -3.14
CA PHE A 60 2.72 7.39 -1.84
C PHE A 60 1.29 7.86 -1.59
N ASP A 61 0.92 9.07 -2.02
CA ASP A 61 -0.47 9.55 -1.93
C ASP A 61 -1.42 8.67 -2.76
N LEU A 62 -1.02 8.33 -3.99
CA LEU A 62 -1.80 7.45 -4.84
C LEU A 62 -2.00 6.07 -4.19
N ALA A 63 -0.94 5.49 -3.63
CA ALA A 63 -1.02 4.20 -2.94
C ALA A 63 -1.99 4.25 -1.73
N MET A 64 -1.89 5.28 -0.89
CA MET A 64 -2.80 5.46 0.25
C MET A 64 -4.25 5.67 -0.19
N ASN A 65 -4.48 6.50 -1.21
CA ASN A 65 -5.82 6.77 -1.74
C ASN A 65 -6.45 5.50 -2.34
N LEU A 66 -5.66 4.68 -3.03
CA LEU A 66 -6.12 3.38 -3.54
C LEU A 66 -6.46 2.41 -2.40
N LYS A 67 -5.64 2.36 -1.34
CA LYS A 67 -6.00 1.58 -0.14
C LYS A 67 -7.35 2.03 0.39
N ASP A 68 -7.53 3.33 0.64
CA ASP A 68 -8.74 3.85 1.27
C ASP A 68 -10.00 3.65 0.41
N LYS A 69 -9.84 3.54 -0.91
CA LYS A 69 -10.93 3.24 -1.83
C LYS A 69 -11.45 1.81 -1.71
N PHE A 70 -10.63 0.84 -1.32
CA PHE A 70 -10.98 -0.57 -1.31
C PHE A 70 -10.91 -1.17 0.09
N ASP A 71 -12.05 -1.30 0.76
CA ASP A 71 -12.17 -2.11 1.97
C ASP A 71 -12.42 -3.58 1.61
N LEU A 72 -11.35 -4.26 1.18
CA LEU A 72 -11.42 -5.66 0.77
C LEU A 72 -11.91 -6.58 1.88
N LEU A 73 -11.60 -6.29 3.16
CA LEU A 73 -12.04 -7.13 4.27
C LEU A 73 -13.56 -7.07 4.44
N SER A 74 -14.15 -5.86 4.38
CA SER A 74 -15.61 -5.72 4.40
C SER A 74 -16.26 -6.31 3.16
N THR A 75 -15.68 -6.12 1.97
CA THR A 75 -16.18 -6.75 0.73
C THR A 75 -16.23 -8.28 0.85
N LEU A 76 -15.16 -8.90 1.35
CA LEU A 76 -15.09 -10.34 1.55
C LEU A 76 -16.12 -10.81 2.59
N ARG A 77 -16.23 -10.11 3.74
CA ARG A 77 -17.22 -10.43 4.78
C ARG A 77 -18.65 -10.38 4.28
N ASN A 78 -18.98 -9.40 3.45
CA ASN A 78 -20.32 -9.27 2.84
C ASN A 78 -20.66 -10.44 1.90
N HIS A 79 -19.65 -11.17 1.42
CA HIS A 79 -19.80 -12.39 0.62
C HIS A 79 -19.60 -13.67 1.47
N GLY A 80 -19.66 -13.58 2.79
CA GLY A 80 -19.48 -14.73 3.69
C GLY A 80 -18.04 -15.21 3.85
N ILE A 81 -17.05 -14.44 3.36
CA ILE A 81 -15.64 -14.77 3.42
C ILE A 81 -15.00 -14.04 4.62
N THR A 82 -14.67 -14.81 5.65
CA THR A 82 -14.09 -14.32 6.91
C THR A 82 -12.73 -14.98 7.17
N PRO A 83 -11.78 -14.27 7.81
CA PRO A 83 -10.53 -14.89 8.24
C PRO A 83 -10.77 -16.10 9.15
N GLY A 84 -9.92 -17.14 9.04
CA GLY A 84 -9.97 -18.35 9.88
C GLY A 84 -10.70 -19.55 9.27
N SER A 85 -11.04 -19.49 7.98
CA SER A 85 -11.68 -20.60 7.24
C SER A 85 -11.11 -20.72 5.83
N THR A 86 -11.47 -21.81 5.14
CA THR A 86 -11.03 -22.11 3.77
C THR A 86 -12.16 -21.80 2.78
N TYR A 87 -11.82 -21.22 1.64
CA TYR A 87 -12.74 -20.84 0.57
C TYR A 87 -12.17 -21.22 -0.79
N GLN A 88 -13.03 -21.35 -1.80
CA GLN A 88 -12.56 -21.54 -3.17
C GLN A 88 -11.99 -20.22 -3.71
N LEU A 89 -10.94 -20.32 -4.53
CA LEU A 89 -10.33 -19.16 -5.17
C LEU A 89 -11.36 -18.34 -5.97
N ASP A 90 -12.24 -19.02 -6.71
CA ASP A 90 -13.27 -18.40 -7.53
C ASP A 90 -14.23 -17.53 -6.71
N ASP A 91 -14.54 -17.91 -5.46
CA ASP A 91 -15.44 -17.14 -4.59
C ASP A 91 -14.77 -15.84 -4.13
N ILE A 92 -13.48 -15.91 -3.78
CA ILE A 92 -12.66 -14.76 -3.41
C ILE A 92 -12.56 -13.80 -4.61
N GLU A 93 -12.26 -14.33 -5.80
CA GLU A 93 -12.16 -13.52 -7.01
C GLU A 93 -13.48 -12.83 -7.36
N LYS A 94 -14.61 -13.56 -7.31
CA LYS A 94 -15.93 -12.99 -7.57
C LYS A 94 -16.24 -11.85 -6.60
N ALA A 95 -16.00 -12.05 -5.30
CA ALA A 95 -16.20 -11.01 -4.30
C ALA A 95 -15.37 -9.76 -4.59
N ILE A 96 -14.08 -9.91 -4.91
CA ILE A 96 -13.19 -8.77 -5.21
C ILE A 96 -13.57 -8.07 -6.53
N LYS A 97 -14.03 -8.82 -7.55
CA LYS A 97 -14.47 -8.25 -8.83
C LYS A 97 -15.62 -7.25 -8.64
N THR A 98 -16.52 -7.46 -7.67
CA THR A 98 -17.64 -6.53 -7.39
C THR A 98 -17.22 -5.10 -7.07
N VAL A 99 -15.98 -4.89 -6.59
CA VAL A 99 -15.47 -3.56 -6.23
C VAL A 99 -14.33 -3.09 -7.12
N SER A 100 -13.71 -3.98 -7.91
CA SER A 100 -12.50 -3.66 -8.70
C SER A 100 -12.76 -3.38 -10.18
N THR A 101 -13.87 -3.85 -10.74
CA THR A 101 -14.29 -3.55 -12.13
C THR A 101 -15.41 -2.50 -12.13
N LYS A 102 -15.24 -1.46 -12.94
CA LYS A 102 -16.35 -0.60 -13.38
C LYS A 102 -17.00 -1.19 -14.62
#